data_AF-A0AAX3ZN60-F1
#
_entry.id   AF-A0AAX3ZN60-F1
#
_cell.length_a   1.000
_cell.length_b   1.000
_cell.length_c   1.000
_cell.angle_alpha   90.00
_cell.angle_beta   90.00
_cell.angle_gamma   90.00
#
_symmetry.space_group_name_H-M   'P 1'
#
loop_
_entity.id
_entity.type
_entity.pdbx_description
1 polymer ?
#
loop_
_entity_poly.entity_id
_entity_poly.type
_entity_poly.pdbx_seq_one_letter_code
_entity_poly.pdbx_strand_id
1 'polypeptide(L)'
;MSSSKDYLLQSRLGITPDAGSWCEIGKIPKPPPDVHRNAGNGALRPGFIRPLRLLTLVLASPLLLILGFLLLLASGEEVLKKWLATGEERERLRTEDLDAKRRDTAIVELGLNQTFDGDWNGAASQFLLRWYGHSSHHKRYVALSEGRVLLAAPPKRVSFRAESRMVVVAEIPGDVGELTDPLPEFESNKLLLRFKDGSWIVLTTEEMGSSLHKHLALDAANHETKSTGS
;
A
#
# COMPACT_ATOMS: atom_id res chain seq x y z
N MET A 1 8.61 1.91 -21.45
CA MET A 1 8.27 0.49 -21.72
C MET A 1 7.04 0.17 -20.91
N SER A 2 5.89 -0.04 -21.57
CA SER A 2 4.62 -0.34 -20.89
C SER A 2 4.73 -1.72 -20.25
N SER A 3 4.57 -1.79 -18.92
CA SER A 3 4.58 -3.04 -18.18
C SER A 3 3.35 -3.87 -18.58
N SER A 4 3.44 -5.20 -18.56
CA SER A 4 2.29 -6.10 -18.80
C SER A 4 1.07 -5.76 -17.91
N LYS A 5 1.33 -5.18 -16.73
CA LYS A 5 0.30 -4.65 -15.83
C LYS A 5 -0.45 -3.45 -16.43
N ASP A 6 0.24 -2.53 -17.10
CA ASP A 6 -0.35 -1.31 -17.67
C ASP A 6 -1.31 -1.65 -18.82
N TYR A 7 -0.98 -2.65 -19.63
CA TYR A 7 -1.89 -3.17 -20.68
C TYR A 7 -3.15 -3.81 -20.10
N LEU A 8 -3.03 -4.57 -19.01
CA LEU A 8 -4.18 -5.15 -18.31
C LEU A 8 -5.07 -4.08 -17.68
N LEU A 9 -4.47 -3.00 -17.19
CA LEU A 9 -5.19 -1.84 -16.65
C LEU A 9 -5.93 -1.08 -17.75
N GLN A 10 -5.25 -0.79 -18.87
CA GLN A 10 -5.85 -0.11 -20.00
C GLN A 10 -7.00 -0.91 -20.63
N SER A 11 -6.80 -2.21 -20.83
CA SER A 11 -7.84 -3.09 -21.38
C SER A 11 -9.03 -3.31 -20.45
N ARG A 12 -8.87 -3.14 -19.14
CA ARG A 12 -9.96 -3.37 -18.15
C ARG A 12 -10.65 -2.10 -17.68
N LEU A 13 -9.88 -1.06 -17.40
CA LEU A 13 -10.38 0.19 -16.87
C LEU A 13 -10.61 1.23 -17.96
N GLY A 14 -10.07 1.01 -19.17
CA GLY A 14 -10.14 1.98 -20.27
C GLY A 14 -9.26 3.21 -20.03
N ILE A 15 -8.32 3.14 -19.09
CA ILE A 15 -7.51 4.26 -18.60
C ILE A 15 -6.04 3.90 -18.79
N THR A 16 -5.24 4.89 -19.21
CA THR A 16 -3.79 4.75 -19.30
C THR A 16 -3.18 5.42 -18.07
N PRO A 17 -2.82 4.66 -17.02
CA PRO A 17 -2.24 5.23 -15.82
C PRO A 17 -0.79 5.66 -16.07
N ASP A 18 -0.40 6.81 -15.51
CA ASP A 18 0.99 7.28 -15.52
C ASP A 18 1.83 6.45 -14.54
N ALA A 19 1.24 6.09 -13.41
CA ALA A 19 1.78 5.14 -12.45
C ALA A 19 0.65 4.46 -11.65
N GLY A 20 0.92 3.29 -11.09
CA GLY A 20 -0.03 2.64 -10.20
C GLY A 20 0.49 1.41 -9.48
N SER A 21 -0.05 1.16 -8.29
CA SER A 21 0.36 0.08 -7.40
C SER A 21 -0.81 -0.44 -6.57
N TRP A 22 -0.73 -1.72 -6.18
CA TRP A 22 -1.65 -2.27 -5.20
C TRP A 22 -1.33 -1.69 -3.82
N CYS A 23 -2.34 -1.05 -3.24
CA CYS A 23 -2.28 -0.44 -1.93
C CYS A 23 -3.30 -1.07 -1.00
N GLU A 24 -2.95 -1.13 0.27
CA GLU A 24 -3.87 -1.42 1.35
C GLU A 24 -3.94 -0.26 2.32
N ILE A 25 -4.99 -0.28 3.13
CA ILE A 25 -5.13 0.63 4.23
C ILE A 25 -4.94 -0.13 5.53
N GLY A 26 -4.36 0.53 6.52
CA GLY A 26 -4.24 -0.03 7.86
C GLY A 26 -5.59 -0.33 8.52
N LYS A 27 -5.54 -0.78 9.76
CA LYS A 27 -6.74 -1.09 10.54
C LYS A 27 -7.58 0.18 10.71
N ILE A 28 -8.75 0.21 10.07
CA ILE A 28 -9.72 1.29 10.26
C ILE A 28 -10.19 1.29 11.74
N PRO A 29 -9.99 2.40 12.48
CA PRO A 29 -10.45 2.51 13.85
C PRO A 29 -11.98 2.60 13.93
N LYS A 30 -12.54 2.37 15.11
CA LYS A 30 -14.00 2.38 15.28
C LYS A 30 -14.50 3.84 15.30
N PRO A 31 -15.35 4.26 14.36
CA PRO A 31 -15.95 5.60 14.37
C PRO A 31 -16.91 5.80 15.54
N PRO A 32 -17.16 7.05 15.96
CA PRO A 32 -18.28 7.39 16.82
C PRO A 32 -19.61 6.88 16.22
N PRO A 33 -20.57 6.43 17.05
CA PRO A 33 -21.81 5.82 16.56
C PRO A 33 -22.62 6.71 15.62
N ASP A 34 -22.66 8.02 15.90
CA ASP A 34 -23.43 8.98 15.11
C ASP A 34 -22.79 9.21 13.74
N VAL A 35 -21.46 9.29 13.70
CA VAL A 35 -20.69 9.41 12.44
C VAL A 35 -20.91 8.17 11.57
N HIS A 36 -20.84 6.97 12.15
CA HIS A 36 -21.04 5.73 11.40
C HIS A 36 -22.45 5.62 10.82
N ARG A 37 -23.46 6.01 11.62
CA ARG A 37 -24.85 6.02 11.20
C ARG A 37 -25.09 7.01 10.07
N ASN A 38 -24.55 8.21 10.18
CA ASN A 38 -24.68 9.26 9.16
C ASN A 38 -23.99 8.86 7.84
N ALA A 39 -22.91 8.07 7.92
CA ALA A 39 -22.22 7.53 6.76
C ALA A 39 -22.89 6.27 6.16
N GLY A 40 -24.07 5.87 6.64
CA GLY A 40 -24.84 4.76 6.08
C GLY A 40 -24.46 3.37 6.61
N ASN A 41 -23.79 3.29 7.76
CA ASN A 41 -23.38 2.03 8.42
C ASN A 41 -22.55 1.09 7.51
N GLY A 42 -21.75 1.67 6.60
CA GLY A 42 -20.87 0.91 5.71
C GLY A 42 -19.94 -0.04 6.45
N ALA A 43 -19.46 -1.07 5.74
CA ALA A 43 -18.51 -2.02 6.30
C ALA A 43 -17.19 -1.30 6.66
N LEU A 44 -16.65 -1.61 7.84
CA LEU A 44 -15.37 -1.07 8.32
C LEU A 44 -14.23 -2.10 8.21
N ARG A 45 -14.51 -3.26 7.64
CA ARG A 45 -13.56 -4.35 7.44
C ARG A 45 -13.82 -5.02 6.10
N PRO A 46 -12.79 -5.60 5.47
CA PRO A 46 -12.98 -6.38 4.27
C PRO A 46 -13.87 -7.60 4.56
N GLY A 47 -14.68 -7.99 3.59
CA GLY A 47 -15.54 -9.17 3.70
C GLY A 47 -14.71 -10.44 3.81
N PHE A 48 -15.19 -11.44 4.54
CA PHE A 48 -14.49 -12.70 4.69
C PHE A 48 -14.71 -13.60 3.46
N ILE A 49 -13.63 -14.16 2.89
CA ILE A 49 -13.77 -15.30 1.97
C ILE A 49 -13.96 -16.53 2.85
N ARG A 50 -15.04 -17.29 2.68
CA ARG A 50 -15.20 -18.60 3.35
C ARG A 50 -13.99 -19.46 2.98
N PRO A 51 -13.09 -19.77 3.91
CA PRO A 51 -11.84 -20.42 3.57
C PRO A 51 -12.15 -21.85 3.14
N LEU A 52 -11.50 -22.30 2.06
CA LEU A 52 -11.33 -23.71 1.69
C LEU A 52 -10.44 -24.45 2.72
N ARG A 53 -10.64 -24.18 4.02
CA ARG A 53 -9.71 -24.48 5.12
C ARG A 53 -9.58 -25.97 5.43
N LEU A 54 -10.47 -26.81 4.89
CA LEU A 54 -10.39 -28.27 5.08
C LEU A 54 -9.51 -28.98 4.06
N LEU A 55 -9.30 -28.43 2.86
CA LEU A 55 -8.57 -29.14 1.80
C LEU A 55 -7.04 -29.02 1.93
N THR A 56 -6.57 -27.92 2.51
CA THR A 56 -5.12 -27.63 2.62
C THR A 56 -4.41 -28.41 3.74
N LEU A 57 -5.13 -28.83 4.79
CA LEU A 57 -4.49 -29.45 5.96
C LEU A 57 -3.95 -30.87 5.67
N VAL A 58 -4.60 -31.61 4.76
CA VAL A 58 -4.21 -32.98 4.40
C VAL A 58 -3.04 -32.99 3.41
N LEU A 59 -2.98 -32.06 2.47
CA LEU A 59 -1.87 -31.97 1.50
C LEU A 59 -0.61 -31.31 2.07
N ALA A 60 -0.73 -30.37 3.02
CA ALA A 60 0.42 -29.60 3.51
C ALA A 60 1.27 -30.33 4.55
N SER A 61 0.72 -31.34 5.24
CA SER A 61 1.40 -32.05 6.34
C SER A 61 2.75 -32.69 5.95
N PRO A 62 2.87 -33.49 4.88
CA PRO A 62 4.16 -34.07 4.49
C PRO A 62 5.14 -33.02 3.95
N LEU A 63 4.64 -31.97 3.28
CA LEU A 63 5.46 -30.90 2.72
C LEU A 63 6.12 -30.04 3.81
N LEU A 64 5.42 -29.81 4.92
CA LEU A 64 5.95 -29.05 6.07
C LEU A 64 7.10 -29.77 6.78
N LEU A 65 7.09 -31.11 6.82
CA LEU A 65 8.19 -31.89 7.39
C LEU A 65 9.46 -31.79 6.54
N ILE A 66 9.32 -31.88 5.22
CA ILE A 66 10.44 -31.73 4.28
C ILE A 66 10.98 -30.30 4.31
N LEU A 67 10.09 -29.30 4.33
CA LEU A 67 10.48 -27.89 4.41
C LEU A 67 11.18 -27.57 5.74
N GLY A 68 10.71 -28.12 6.87
CA GLY A 68 11.36 -27.96 8.17
C GLY A 68 12.78 -28.54 8.19
N PHE A 69 12.99 -29.69 7.54
CA PHE A 69 14.31 -30.30 7.40
C PHE A 69 15.25 -29.44 6.52
N LEU A 70 14.74 -28.89 5.41
CA LEU A 70 15.52 -28.00 4.55
C LEU A 70 15.86 -26.66 5.22
N LEU A 71 14.93 -26.07 5.98
CA LEU A 71 15.16 -24.86 6.78
C LEU A 71 16.20 -25.09 7.88
N LEU A 72 16.20 -26.26 8.51
CA LEU A 72 17.19 -26.64 9.52
C LEU A 72 18.60 -26.71 8.90
N LEU A 73 18.72 -27.25 7.69
CA LEU A 73 19.98 -27.30 6.95
C LEU A 73 20.43 -25.89 6.49
N ALA A 74 19.51 -25.05 6.02
CA ALA A 74 19.79 -23.68 5.58
C ALA A 74 20.21 -22.75 6.74
N SER A 75 19.62 -22.93 7.92
CA SER A 75 19.96 -22.14 9.13
C SER A 75 21.43 -22.35 9.55
N GLY A 76 22.01 -23.52 9.29
CA GLY A 76 23.43 -23.79 9.51
C GLY A 76 24.33 -22.94 8.62
N GLU A 77 23.95 -22.76 7.34
CA GLU A 77 24.69 -21.90 6.40
C GLU A 77 24.54 -20.42 6.71
N GLU A 78 23.37 -19.93 7.12
CA GLU A 78 23.16 -18.51 7.44
C GLU A 78 23.92 -18.09 8.69
N VAL A 79 23.97 -18.96 9.71
CA VAL A 79 24.79 -18.73 10.91
C VAL A 79 26.28 -18.74 10.56
N LEU A 80 26.72 -19.67 9.72
CA LEU A 80 28.11 -19.70 9.23
C LEU A 80 28.43 -18.48 8.35
N LYS A 81 27.53 -18.04 7.47
CA LYS A 81 27.69 -16.83 6.63
C LYS A 81 27.71 -15.55 7.48
N LYS A 82 26.90 -15.44 8.54
CA LYS A 82 26.99 -14.32 9.52
C LYS A 82 28.30 -14.34 10.31
N TRP A 83 28.83 -15.54 10.57
CA TRP A 83 30.09 -15.71 11.27
C TRP A 83 31.31 -15.41 10.38
N LEU A 84 31.24 -15.81 9.10
CA LEU A 84 32.22 -15.57 8.03
C LEU A 84 32.04 -14.24 7.29
N ALA A 85 31.01 -13.45 7.63
CA ALA A 85 30.77 -12.16 7.02
C ALA A 85 31.98 -11.25 7.21
N THR A 86 32.65 -10.95 6.10
CA THR A 86 33.80 -10.05 5.96
C THR A 86 33.45 -8.69 6.59
N GLY A 87 34.43 -7.99 7.16
CA GLY A 87 34.20 -6.72 7.89
C GLY A 87 33.37 -5.68 7.10
N GLU A 88 33.52 -5.65 5.78
CA GLU A 88 32.77 -4.79 4.86
C GLU A 88 31.26 -5.10 4.83
N GLU A 89 30.87 -6.37 4.90
CA GLU A 89 29.45 -6.78 4.93
C GLU A 89 28.79 -6.41 6.27
N ARG A 90 29.56 -6.48 7.37
CA ARG A 90 29.08 -6.00 8.68
C ARG A 90 28.89 -4.49 8.72
N GLU A 91 29.71 -3.74 8.02
CA GLU A 91 29.56 -2.28 7.91
C GLU A 91 28.32 -1.92 7.08
N ARG A 92 28.09 -2.60 5.96
CA ARG A 92 26.86 -2.44 5.16
C ARG A 92 25.59 -2.74 5.96
N LEU A 93 25.56 -3.87 6.66
CA LEU A 93 24.41 -4.23 7.51
C LEU A 93 24.17 -3.22 8.64
N ARG A 94 25.23 -2.61 9.18
CA ARG A 94 25.10 -1.54 10.19
C ARG A 94 24.52 -0.27 9.58
N THR A 95 24.96 0.13 8.38
CA THR A 95 24.39 1.31 7.71
C THR A 95 22.93 1.09 7.36
N GLU A 96 22.56 -0.10 6.88
CA GLU A 96 21.16 -0.46 6.61
C GLU A 96 20.30 -0.46 7.88
N ASP A 97 20.80 -0.98 9.00
CA ASP A 97 20.09 -0.95 10.29
C ASP A 97 19.91 0.48 10.83
N LEU A 98 20.91 1.35 10.65
CA LEU A 98 20.81 2.76 11.02
C LEU A 98 19.79 3.51 10.16
N ASP A 99 19.78 3.28 8.84
CA ASP A 99 18.81 3.91 7.95
C ASP A 99 17.40 3.38 8.17
N ALA A 100 17.24 2.08 8.46
CA ALA A 100 15.97 1.51 8.88
C ALA A 100 15.45 2.17 10.17
N LYS A 101 16.32 2.38 11.17
CA LYS A 101 15.97 3.09 12.41
C LYS A 101 15.55 4.53 12.16
N ARG A 102 16.29 5.26 11.32
CA ARG A 102 15.95 6.64 10.94
C ARG A 102 14.59 6.71 10.27
N ARG A 103 14.33 5.81 9.33
CA ARG A 103 13.02 5.68 8.67
C ARG A 103 11.92 5.39 9.68
N ASP A 104 12.14 4.44 10.58
CA ASP A 104 11.12 4.06 11.58
C ASP A 104 10.83 5.22 12.55
N THR A 105 11.85 5.99 12.94
CA THR A 105 11.67 7.24 13.69
C THR A 105 10.85 8.26 12.91
N ALA A 106 11.17 8.49 11.64
CA ALA A 106 10.43 9.42 10.78
C ALA A 106 8.96 8.99 10.58
N ILE A 107 8.70 7.68 10.46
CA ILE A 107 7.33 7.12 10.40
C ILE A 107 6.53 7.48 11.65
N VAL A 108 7.15 7.43 12.83
CA VAL A 108 6.49 7.77 14.10
C VAL A 108 6.29 9.27 14.24
N GLU A 109 7.32 10.07 13.92
CA GLU A 109 7.27 11.54 14.03
C GLU A 109 6.21 12.15 13.10
N LEU A 110 6.07 11.63 11.89
CA LEU A 110 5.05 12.05 10.92
C LEU A 110 3.68 11.41 11.17
N GLY A 111 3.52 10.57 12.19
CA GLY A 111 2.26 9.89 12.50
C GLY A 111 1.82 8.85 11.47
N LEU A 112 2.71 8.41 10.58
CA LEU A 112 2.45 7.45 9.49
C LEU A 112 2.22 6.01 10.01
N ASN A 113 2.44 5.80 11.31
CA ASN A 113 2.04 4.58 12.01
C ASN A 113 0.51 4.51 12.22
N GLN A 114 -0.19 5.64 12.13
CA GLN A 114 -1.65 5.70 12.15
C GLN A 114 -2.22 5.55 10.74
N THR A 115 -3.45 5.07 10.65
CA THR A 115 -4.11 4.89 9.35
C THR A 115 -4.67 6.19 8.79
N PHE A 116 -5.02 7.14 9.66
CA PHE A 116 -5.60 8.43 9.34
C PHE A 116 -5.35 9.40 10.50
N ASP A 117 -5.60 10.68 10.25
CA ASP A 117 -5.40 11.82 11.17
C ASP A 117 -6.20 11.80 12.49
N GLY A 118 -7.23 10.97 12.61
CA GLY A 118 -8.10 10.93 13.79
C GLY A 118 -9.34 11.81 13.70
N ASP A 119 -9.48 12.66 12.68
CA ASP A 119 -10.62 13.55 12.53
C ASP A 119 -11.76 12.87 11.78
N TRP A 120 -12.82 12.52 12.52
CA TRP A 120 -14.00 11.87 11.98
C TRP A 120 -14.92 12.79 11.17
N ASN A 121 -14.70 14.10 11.16
CA ASN A 121 -15.50 15.06 10.39
C ASN A 121 -14.87 15.43 9.03
N GLY A 122 -13.61 15.09 8.80
CA GLY A 122 -12.88 15.40 7.57
C GLY A 122 -13.22 14.52 6.36
N ALA A 123 -12.72 14.90 5.19
CA ALA A 123 -12.86 14.17 3.94
C ALA A 123 -12.20 12.79 4.01
N ALA A 124 -11.06 12.68 4.70
CA ALA A 124 -10.39 11.42 4.97
C ALA A 124 -11.34 10.42 5.65
N SER A 125 -12.02 10.80 6.73
CA SER A 125 -12.93 9.88 7.42
C SER A 125 -14.09 9.44 6.53
N GLN A 126 -14.67 10.35 5.76
CA GLN A 126 -15.78 10.03 4.85
C GLN A 126 -15.33 9.04 3.77
N PHE A 127 -14.11 9.20 3.27
CA PHE A 127 -13.50 8.25 2.36
C PHE A 127 -13.23 6.89 3.02
N LEU A 128 -12.70 6.87 4.25
CA LEU A 128 -12.47 5.64 5.04
C LEU A 128 -13.77 4.85 5.26
N LEU A 129 -14.85 5.53 5.64
CA LEU A 129 -16.15 4.91 5.91
C LEU A 129 -16.76 4.29 4.65
N ARG A 130 -16.42 4.84 3.48
CA ARG A 130 -16.86 4.33 2.17
C ARG A 130 -15.92 3.30 1.58
N TRP A 131 -14.70 3.16 2.10
CA TRP A 131 -13.66 2.28 1.58
C TRP A 131 -14.25 0.89 1.32
N TYR A 132 -14.62 0.12 2.34
CA TYR A 132 -15.16 -1.23 2.14
C TYR A 132 -16.63 -1.27 1.67
N GLY A 133 -17.31 -0.13 1.58
CA GLY A 133 -18.66 -0.04 1.03
C GLY A 133 -18.70 -0.34 -0.47
N HIS A 134 -17.74 0.18 -1.24
CA HIS A 134 -17.68 -0.04 -2.70
C HIS A 134 -17.05 -1.38 -3.09
N SER A 135 -16.16 -1.91 -2.25
CA SER A 135 -15.54 -3.22 -2.47
C SER A 135 -15.15 -3.85 -1.14
N SER A 136 -15.54 -5.11 -0.96
CA SER A 136 -15.12 -5.93 0.18
C SER A 136 -13.67 -6.44 0.07
N HIS A 137 -12.95 -6.13 -1.01
CA HIS A 137 -11.54 -6.48 -1.17
C HIS A 137 -10.66 -5.63 -0.25
N HIS A 138 -9.62 -6.26 0.31
CA HIS A 138 -8.73 -5.64 1.29
C HIS A 138 -7.71 -4.66 0.67
N LYS A 139 -7.27 -4.93 -0.56
CA LYS A 139 -6.41 -4.05 -1.37
C LYS A 139 -7.21 -3.30 -2.43
N ARG A 140 -6.73 -2.12 -2.81
CA ARG A 140 -7.16 -1.37 -4.01
C ARG A 140 -5.94 -1.10 -4.87
N TYR A 141 -6.11 -1.22 -6.17
CA TYR A 141 -5.14 -0.69 -7.11
C TYR A 141 -5.31 0.82 -7.17
N VAL A 142 -4.28 1.54 -6.78
CA VAL A 142 -4.25 3.01 -6.80
C VAL A 142 -3.43 3.43 -8.01
N ALA A 143 -4.01 4.27 -8.85
CA ALA A 143 -3.38 4.75 -10.07
C ALA A 143 -3.46 6.28 -10.15
N LEU A 144 -2.39 6.88 -10.67
CA LEU A 144 -2.34 8.29 -11.04
C LEU A 144 -2.56 8.38 -12.55
N SER A 145 -3.48 9.24 -12.96
CA SER A 145 -3.79 9.47 -14.37
C SER A 145 -4.39 10.85 -14.52
N GLU A 146 -3.90 11.69 -15.43
CA GLU A 146 -4.51 12.98 -15.79
C GLU A 146 -4.78 13.91 -14.58
N GLY A 147 -3.92 13.87 -13.56
CA GLY A 147 -4.07 14.71 -12.35
C GLY A 147 -5.19 14.28 -11.40
N ARG A 148 -5.65 13.02 -11.47
CA ARG A 148 -6.59 12.41 -10.52
C ARG A 148 -6.02 11.11 -9.95
N VAL A 149 -6.45 10.79 -8.73
CA VAL A 149 -6.17 9.51 -8.07
C VAL A 149 -7.34 8.57 -8.32
N LEU A 150 -7.09 7.48 -9.02
CA LEU A 150 -8.06 6.44 -9.32
C LEU A 150 -7.87 5.26 -8.39
N LEU A 151 -8.97 4.75 -7.85
CA LEU A 151 -8.98 3.53 -7.05
C LEU A 151 -9.80 2.47 -7.75
N ALA A 152 -9.16 1.36 -8.08
CA ALA A 152 -9.80 0.19 -8.66
C ALA A 152 -9.72 -1.01 -7.72
N ALA A 153 -10.80 -1.77 -7.63
CA ALA A 153 -10.83 -3.00 -6.86
C ALA A 153 -11.85 -3.98 -7.42
N PRO A 154 -11.69 -5.29 -7.18
CA PRO A 154 -12.74 -6.25 -7.47
C PRO A 154 -14.00 -5.92 -6.67
N PRO A 155 -15.22 -5.98 -7.22
CA PRO A 155 -16.45 -5.67 -6.48
C PRO A 155 -16.64 -6.54 -5.22
N LYS A 156 -16.12 -7.77 -5.26
CA LYS A 156 -16.13 -8.73 -4.15
C LYS A 156 -14.72 -9.24 -3.87
N ARG A 157 -14.44 -9.63 -2.62
CA ARG A 157 -13.14 -10.19 -2.26
C ARG A 157 -12.83 -11.46 -3.06
N VAL A 158 -11.64 -11.53 -3.65
CA VAL A 158 -11.13 -12.65 -4.45
C VAL A 158 -9.73 -13.03 -3.95
N SER A 159 -9.34 -14.29 -4.14
CA SER A 159 -8.00 -14.80 -3.79
C SER A 159 -7.06 -14.86 -4.99
N PHE A 160 -7.59 -14.92 -6.21
CA PHE A 160 -6.81 -15.03 -7.45
C PHE A 160 -7.37 -14.10 -8.50
N ARG A 161 -6.49 -13.64 -9.41
CA ARG A 161 -6.85 -12.80 -10.57
C ARG A 161 -7.62 -11.53 -10.15
N ALA A 162 -7.19 -10.87 -9.08
CA ALA A 162 -7.77 -9.59 -8.65
C ALA A 162 -7.66 -8.54 -9.76
N GLU A 163 -6.50 -8.48 -10.43
CA GLU A 163 -6.22 -7.57 -11.55
C GLU A 163 -7.22 -7.73 -12.70
N SER A 164 -7.66 -8.94 -13.05
CA SER A 164 -8.58 -9.12 -14.18
C SER A 164 -10.05 -8.85 -13.85
N ARG A 165 -10.37 -8.60 -12.57
CA ARG A 165 -11.74 -8.41 -12.05
C ARG A 165 -11.97 -7.03 -11.45
N MET A 166 -10.95 -6.17 -11.47
CA MET A 166 -11.05 -4.84 -10.90
C MET A 166 -11.97 -3.96 -11.74
N VAL A 167 -12.68 -3.08 -11.04
CA VAL A 167 -13.45 -1.98 -11.60
C VAL A 167 -13.06 -0.71 -10.84
N VAL A 168 -13.22 0.46 -11.44
CA VAL A 168 -13.06 1.72 -10.72
C VAL A 168 -14.13 1.79 -9.63
N VAL A 169 -13.69 1.96 -8.39
CA VAL A 169 -14.57 2.03 -7.19
C VAL A 169 -14.61 3.43 -6.59
N ALA A 170 -13.61 4.26 -6.87
CA ALA A 170 -13.58 5.66 -6.51
C ALA A 170 -12.62 6.43 -7.42
N GLU A 171 -12.95 7.68 -7.69
CA GLU A 171 -12.07 8.66 -8.34
C GLU A 171 -11.96 9.85 -7.41
N ILE A 172 -10.74 10.32 -7.19
CA ILE A 172 -10.44 11.51 -6.40
C ILE A 172 -9.79 12.50 -7.35
N PRO A 173 -10.51 13.55 -7.77
CA PRO A 173 -9.93 14.65 -8.52
C PRO A 173 -8.77 15.30 -7.75
N GLY A 174 -7.72 15.74 -8.46
CA GLY A 174 -6.55 16.36 -7.84
C GLY A 174 -6.85 17.65 -7.07
N ASP A 175 -7.94 18.34 -7.39
CA ASP A 175 -8.42 19.50 -6.63
C ASP A 175 -9.09 19.12 -5.30
N VAL A 176 -9.43 17.84 -5.11
CA VAL A 176 -10.03 17.30 -3.89
C VAL A 176 -8.98 16.62 -3.02
N GLY A 177 -8.08 15.84 -3.63
CA GLY A 177 -7.04 15.14 -2.90
C GLY A 177 -5.89 14.69 -3.79
N GLU A 178 -4.71 14.65 -3.19
CA GLU A 178 -3.44 14.39 -3.83
C GLU A 178 -2.73 13.24 -3.12
N LEU A 179 -2.01 12.43 -3.89
CA LEU A 179 -1.16 11.38 -3.36
C LEU A 179 0.27 11.91 -3.26
N THR A 180 0.88 11.83 -2.08
CA THR A 180 2.23 12.32 -1.83
C THR A 180 3.10 11.22 -1.22
N ASP A 181 4.40 11.25 -1.50
CA ASP A 181 5.39 10.46 -0.77
C ASP A 181 5.85 11.24 0.47
N PRO A 182 5.48 10.80 1.69
CA PRO A 182 5.85 11.50 2.91
C PRO A 182 7.32 11.25 3.32
N LEU A 183 8.01 10.28 2.70
CA LEU A 183 9.36 9.87 3.06
C LEU A 183 10.24 9.72 1.80
N PRO A 184 10.40 10.76 0.96
CA PRO A 184 11.13 10.66 -0.31
C PRO A 184 12.61 10.31 -0.14
N GLU A 185 13.18 10.57 1.04
CA GLU A 185 14.57 10.26 1.40
C GLU A 185 14.80 8.77 1.70
N PHE A 186 13.73 8.00 1.97
CA PHE A 186 13.82 6.62 2.40
C PHE A 186 13.09 5.69 1.44
N GLU A 187 13.61 4.47 1.27
CA GLU A 187 12.84 3.42 0.61
C GLU A 187 11.71 2.97 1.55
N SER A 188 10.50 3.45 1.23
CA SER A 188 9.29 3.25 2.02
C SER A 188 8.21 2.58 1.19
N ASN A 189 7.23 2.00 1.88
CA ASN A 189 5.99 1.54 1.28
C ASN A 189 4.79 2.41 1.68
N LYS A 190 5.05 3.59 2.25
CA LYS A 190 4.02 4.48 2.80
C LYS A 190 3.78 5.61 1.82
N LEU A 191 2.52 5.74 1.44
CA LEU A 191 2.02 6.88 0.68
C LEU A 191 0.96 7.59 1.51
N LEU A 192 0.88 8.91 1.36
CA LEU A 192 -0.10 9.73 2.05
C LEU A 192 -1.10 10.26 1.02
N LEU A 193 -2.37 9.89 1.17
CA LEU A 193 -3.46 10.51 0.44
C LEU A 193 -3.95 11.70 1.27
N ARG A 194 -3.64 12.91 0.82
CA ARG A 194 -3.98 14.16 1.51
C ARG A 194 -5.14 14.84 0.80
N PHE A 195 -6.15 15.21 1.55
CA PHE A 195 -7.32 15.93 1.06
C PHE A 195 -7.12 17.44 1.23
N LYS A 196 -7.90 18.22 0.46
CA LYS A 196 -7.83 19.70 0.47
C LYS A 196 -8.11 20.33 1.83
N ASP A 197 -8.95 19.68 2.65
CA ASP A 197 -9.25 20.12 4.02
C ASP A 197 -8.11 19.86 5.01
N GLY A 198 -6.97 19.34 4.54
CA GLY A 198 -5.81 18.99 5.35
C GLY A 198 -5.90 17.61 5.99
N SER A 199 -7.05 16.93 5.85
CA SER A 199 -7.22 15.57 6.35
C SER A 199 -6.41 14.58 5.52
N TRP A 200 -5.98 13.47 6.12
CA TRP A 200 -5.08 12.53 5.44
C TRP A 200 -5.31 11.07 5.81
N ILE A 201 -4.88 10.19 4.89
CA ILE A 201 -4.93 8.74 5.02
C ILE A 201 -3.60 8.14 4.59
N VAL A 202 -3.11 7.18 5.36
CA VAL A 202 -1.92 6.40 4.99
C VAL A 202 -2.32 5.17 4.19
N LEU A 203 -1.76 5.08 2.99
CA LEU A 203 -1.81 3.92 2.12
C LEU A 203 -0.47 3.17 2.21
N THR A 204 -0.54 1.85 2.24
CA THR A 204 0.64 0.98 2.24
C THR A 204 0.72 0.22 0.93
N THR A 205 1.78 0.44 0.15
CA THR A 205 2.02 -0.28 -1.10
C THR A 205 2.54 -1.69 -0.82
N GLU A 206 2.28 -2.61 -1.74
CA GLU A 206 2.78 -3.99 -1.65
C GLU A 206 4.32 -4.07 -1.77
N GLU A 207 4.89 -3.22 -2.62
CA GLU A 207 6.33 -3.14 -2.87
C GLU A 207 6.88 -1.84 -2.25
N MET A 208 8.07 -1.91 -1.64
CA MET A 208 8.83 -0.71 -1.25
C MET A 208 9.29 0.01 -2.53
N GLY A 209 9.30 1.34 -2.53
CA GLY A 209 9.76 2.11 -3.70
C GLY A 209 8.94 1.84 -4.97
N SER A 210 7.64 1.55 -4.81
CA SER A 210 6.74 1.21 -5.92
C SER A 210 6.73 2.25 -7.05
N SER A 211 6.16 1.89 -8.20
CA SER A 211 5.99 2.79 -9.36
C SER A 211 5.39 4.16 -9.00
N LEU A 212 4.51 4.21 -8.00
CA LEU A 212 3.95 5.45 -7.46
C LEU A 212 5.02 6.34 -6.83
N HIS A 213 5.89 5.81 -5.95
CA HIS A 213 6.97 6.61 -5.34
C HIS A 213 7.92 7.17 -6.40
N LYS A 214 8.28 6.34 -7.40
CA LYS A 214 9.15 6.79 -8.50
C LYS A 214 8.53 7.91 -9.30
N HIS A 215 7.24 7.82 -9.59
CA HIS A 215 6.51 8.86 -10.32
C HIS A 215 6.41 10.14 -9.49
N LEU A 216 6.06 10.05 -8.20
CA LEU A 216 5.97 11.20 -7.30
C LEU A 216 7.33 11.90 -7.12
N ALA A 217 8.43 11.16 -7.07
CA ALA A 217 9.77 11.74 -7.02
C ALA A 217 10.14 12.49 -8.31
N LEU A 218 9.74 11.97 -9.48
CA LEU A 218 9.93 12.64 -10.77
C LEU A 218 9.09 13.91 -10.87
N ASP A 219 7.84 13.87 -10.43
CA ASP A 219 6.95 15.03 -10.44
C ASP A 219 7.46 16.13 -9.51
N ALA A 220 7.94 15.77 -8.32
CA ALA A 220 8.56 16.73 -7.39
C ALA A 220 9.78 17.43 -8.02
N ALA A 221 10.68 16.68 -8.66
CA ALA A 221 11.83 17.25 -9.36
C ALA A 221 11.45 18.17 -10.53
N ASN A 222 10.39 17.82 -11.26
CA ASN A 222 9.85 18.64 -12.36
C ASN A 222 9.19 19.94 -11.86
N HIS A 223 8.64 19.96 -10.64
CA HIS A 223 8.08 21.16 -10.03
C HIS A 223 9.17 22.11 -9.52
N GLU A 224 10.25 21.61 -8.92
CA GLU A 224 11.37 22.42 -8.45
C GLU A 224 12.11 23.15 -9.59
N THR A 225 12.31 22.45 -10.71
CA THR A 225 12.97 23.01 -11.91
C THR A 225 12.14 24.11 -12.59
N LYS A 226 10.81 24.03 -12.54
CA LYS A 226 9.92 25.09 -13.03
C LYS A 226 9.87 26.31 -12.11
N SER A 227 9.98 26.11 -10.80
CA SER A 227 9.96 27.19 -9.80
C SER A 227 11.24 28.03 -9.80
N THR A 228 12.40 27.42 -10.10
CA THR A 228 13.71 28.09 -10.13
C THR A 228 14.04 28.78 -11.47
N GLY A 229 13.25 28.52 -12.51
CA GLY A 229 13.44 29.07 -13.86
C GLY A 229 12.55 30.27 -14.21
N SER A 230 11.85 30.87 -13.24
CA SER A 230 10.91 31.99 -13.45
C SER A 230 11.34 33.29 -12.79
#